data_AF-W2VV53-F1
#
_entry.id   AF-W2VV53-F1
#
_cell.length_a   1.000
_cell.length_b   1.000
_cell.length_c   1.000
_cell.angle_alpha   90.00
_cell.angle_beta   90.00
_cell.angle_gamma   90.00
#
_symmetry.space_group_name_H-M   'P 1'
#
loop_
_entity.id
_entity.type
_entity.pdbx_description
1 polymer ?
#
loop_
_entity_poly.entity_id
_entity_poly.type
_entity_poly.pdbx_seq_one_letter_code
_entity_poly.pdbx_strand_id
1 'polypeptide(L)'
;MPPEKASQIFYGLQETPWNHDFKRIKNIKSRLSWINERYSDGGVVASDLIENFTVRVDYDYILELDECDNIIGGEWLYESNNNHPDFLWVVQGKTPSDTVSSVGLSYPEAVMLLEKSVECCGSTLAVEFNTNKTTLMSSIVVLPMETVIQTKQK
;
A
#
# COMPACT_ATOMS: atom_id res chain seq x y z
N MET A 1 9.93 -21.05 -9.82
CA MET A 1 11.11 -21.88 -9.51
C MET A 1 10.64 -23.12 -8.74
N PRO A 2 11.23 -24.31 -8.95
CA PRO A 2 10.90 -25.51 -8.15
C PRO A 2 11.32 -25.37 -6.67
N PRO A 3 10.66 -26.10 -5.74
CA PRO A 3 10.92 -26.03 -4.30
C PRO A 3 12.37 -26.31 -3.89
N GLU A 4 12.99 -27.37 -4.41
CA GLU A 4 14.33 -27.80 -4.02
C GLU A 4 15.36 -26.75 -4.43
N LYS A 5 15.18 -26.17 -5.63
CA LYS A 5 16.03 -25.10 -6.13
C LYS A 5 15.89 -23.83 -5.30
N ALA A 6 14.69 -23.48 -4.87
CA ALA A 6 14.47 -22.32 -4.02
C ALA A 6 15.05 -22.53 -2.61
N SER A 7 14.87 -23.73 -2.04
CA SER A 7 15.46 -24.14 -0.75
C SER A 7 16.97 -23.94 -0.74
N GLN A 8 17.62 -24.38 -1.82
CA GLN A 8 19.06 -24.29 -1.95
C GLN A 8 19.54 -22.84 -2.15
N ILE A 9 18.80 -22.02 -2.91
CA ILE A 9 19.18 -20.64 -3.22
C ILE A 9 18.98 -19.70 -2.03
N PHE A 10 17.84 -19.79 -1.35
CA PHE A 10 17.47 -18.81 -0.32
C PHE A 10 17.88 -19.24 1.08
N TYR A 11 17.94 -20.54 1.36
CA TYR A 11 18.19 -21.06 2.71
C TYR A 11 19.42 -21.96 2.79
N GLY A 12 20.01 -22.37 1.66
CA GLY A 12 21.11 -23.33 1.62
C GLY A 12 20.69 -24.75 2.05
N LEU A 13 19.40 -25.07 1.96
CA LEU A 13 18.81 -26.33 2.39
C LEU A 13 18.40 -27.19 1.18
N GLN A 14 18.30 -28.51 1.39
CA GLN A 14 17.78 -29.42 0.35
C GLN A 14 16.26 -29.29 0.19
N GLU A 15 15.55 -29.06 1.28
CA GLU A 15 14.09 -28.91 1.33
C GLU A 15 13.72 -27.75 2.27
N THR A 16 12.57 -27.11 2.05
CA THR A 16 12.11 -26.03 2.93
C THR A 16 11.44 -26.63 4.17
N PRO A 17 11.65 -26.07 5.37
CA PRO A 17 10.96 -26.53 6.57
C PRO A 17 9.59 -25.87 6.81
N TRP A 18 9.20 -24.85 6.02
CA TRP A 18 8.09 -23.95 6.34
C TRP A 18 6.75 -24.41 5.79
N ASN A 19 6.72 -24.75 4.50
CA ASN A 19 5.52 -25.17 3.80
C ASN A 19 5.87 -26.28 2.80
N HIS A 20 5.25 -27.44 2.95
CA HIS A 20 5.54 -28.59 2.08
C HIS A 20 4.53 -28.72 0.92
N ASP A 21 3.48 -27.88 0.93
CA ASP A 21 2.37 -27.98 -0.02
C ASP A 21 2.64 -27.20 -1.32
N PHE A 22 3.56 -26.23 -1.30
CA PHE A 22 3.83 -25.39 -2.46
C PHE A 22 4.55 -26.16 -3.57
N LYS A 23 4.23 -25.80 -4.82
CA LYS A 23 4.76 -26.44 -6.03
C LYS A 23 5.68 -25.52 -6.82
N ARG A 24 5.51 -24.21 -6.63
CA ARG A 24 6.30 -23.19 -7.31
C ARG A 24 6.55 -22.01 -6.38
N ILE A 25 7.70 -21.39 -6.57
CA ILE A 25 8.06 -20.11 -5.95
C ILE A 25 8.19 -19.01 -7.00
N LYS A 26 7.68 -17.81 -6.67
CA LYS A 26 8.02 -16.55 -7.34
C LYS A 26 8.79 -15.66 -6.38
N ASN A 27 9.98 -15.22 -6.79
CA ASN A 27 10.73 -14.17 -6.10
C ASN A 27 10.18 -12.81 -6.53
N ILE A 28 9.76 -11.99 -5.57
CA ILE A 28 9.11 -10.71 -5.76
C ILE A 28 9.97 -9.63 -5.14
N LYS A 29 10.18 -8.56 -5.91
CA LYS A 29 10.60 -7.27 -5.40
C LYS A 29 9.48 -6.28 -5.64
N SER A 30 8.96 -5.69 -4.56
CA SER A 30 7.87 -4.72 -4.61
C SER A 30 8.26 -3.44 -3.89
N ARG A 31 7.51 -2.36 -4.10
CA ARG A 31 7.74 -1.07 -3.46
C ARG A 31 6.48 -0.57 -2.77
N LEU A 32 6.60 -0.26 -1.49
CA LEU A 32 5.57 0.47 -0.75
C LEU A 32 5.93 1.95 -0.75
N SER A 33 4.94 2.81 -1.06
CA SER A 33 5.09 4.27 -1.04
C SER A 33 4.05 4.85 -0.08
N TRP A 34 4.45 5.75 0.81
CA TRP A 34 3.56 6.42 1.76
C TRP A 34 4.00 7.86 2.01
N ILE A 35 3.12 8.65 2.65
CA ILE A 35 3.38 10.07 2.94
C ILE A 35 3.94 10.21 4.35
N ASN A 36 5.06 10.92 4.49
CA ASN A 36 5.71 11.19 5.78
C ASN A 36 5.19 12.48 6.43
N GLU A 37 5.42 12.64 7.74
CA GLU A 37 4.96 13.81 8.48
C GLU A 37 5.63 15.12 8.03
N ARG A 38 4.88 16.22 8.17
CA ARG A 38 5.35 17.60 7.94
C ARG A 38 4.60 18.60 8.80
N TYR A 39 5.18 19.79 8.92
CA TYR A 39 4.59 20.96 9.60
C TYR A 39 4.30 22.13 8.66
N SER A 40 4.58 22.01 7.37
CA SER A 40 4.32 23.09 6.41
C SER A 40 2.82 23.26 6.17
N ASP A 41 2.42 24.52 6.00
CA ASP A 41 1.03 24.92 5.76
C ASP A 41 0.63 24.78 4.27
N GLY A 42 -0.68 24.86 3.99
CA GLY A 42 -1.25 24.88 2.65
C GLY A 42 -1.66 23.53 2.05
N GLY A 43 -2.45 23.59 0.97
CA GLY A 43 -2.99 22.44 0.25
C GLY A 43 -1.96 21.73 -0.64
N VAL A 44 -1.30 20.72 -0.10
CA VAL A 44 -0.13 20.05 -0.74
C VAL A 44 -0.46 19.21 -1.95
N VAL A 45 -1.62 18.55 -1.92
CA VAL A 45 -2.10 17.72 -3.02
C VAL A 45 -2.52 18.61 -4.18
N ALA A 46 -3.26 19.69 -3.88
CA ALA A 46 -3.71 20.65 -4.87
C ALA A 46 -2.57 21.47 -5.50
N SER A 47 -1.39 21.49 -4.86
CA SER A 47 -0.21 22.22 -5.32
C SER A 47 0.85 21.32 -5.96
N ASP A 48 0.55 20.04 -6.20
CA ASP A 48 1.49 19.04 -6.74
C ASP A 48 2.80 18.88 -5.93
N LEU A 49 2.78 19.23 -4.65
CA LEU A 49 3.95 19.14 -3.76
C LEU A 49 4.00 17.83 -2.99
N ILE A 50 3.01 16.94 -3.14
CA ILE A 50 2.89 15.70 -2.35
C ILE A 50 4.11 14.79 -2.51
N GLU A 51 4.72 14.79 -3.70
CA GLU A 51 5.87 13.96 -4.02
C GLU A 51 7.10 14.28 -3.16
N ASN A 52 7.25 15.53 -2.71
CA ASN A 52 8.33 15.94 -1.80
C ASN A 52 8.25 15.25 -0.42
N PHE A 53 7.10 14.63 -0.12
CA PHE A 53 6.82 13.97 1.16
C PHE A 53 6.54 12.47 0.97
N THR A 54 6.63 11.95 -0.25
CA THR A 54 6.46 10.52 -0.52
C THR A 54 7.74 9.77 -0.20
N VAL A 55 7.68 8.93 0.83
CA VAL A 55 8.74 7.98 1.19
C VAL A 55 8.45 6.64 0.53
N ARG A 56 9.53 5.90 0.20
CA ARG A 56 9.47 4.63 -0.52
C ARG A 56 10.43 3.63 0.09
N VAL A 57 9.97 2.39 0.24
CA VAL A 57 10.82 1.26 0.63
C VAL A 57 10.53 0.08 -0.29
N ASP A 58 11.61 -0.59 -0.71
CA ASP A 58 11.54 -1.84 -1.47
C ASP A 58 11.52 -3.03 -0.50
N TYR A 59 10.72 -4.04 -0.84
CA TYR A 59 10.67 -5.31 -0.12
C TYR A 59 10.96 -6.48 -1.05
N ASP A 60 11.75 -7.43 -0.54
CA ASP A 60 12.12 -8.67 -1.22
C ASP A 60 11.52 -9.87 -0.45
N TYR A 61 10.78 -10.72 -1.16
CA TYR A 61 10.13 -11.90 -0.57
C TYR A 61 9.84 -12.95 -1.64
N ILE A 62 9.59 -14.18 -1.19
CA ILE A 62 9.04 -15.23 -2.04
C ILE A 62 7.54 -15.37 -1.81
N LEU A 63 6.82 -15.67 -2.89
CA LEU A 63 5.46 -16.20 -2.83
C LEU A 63 5.48 -17.68 -3.16
N GLU A 64 4.83 -18.45 -2.30
CA GLU A 64 4.63 -19.89 -2.43
C GLU A 64 3.30 -20.13 -3.14
N LEU A 65 3.35 -20.91 -4.21
CA LEU A 65 2.21 -21.14 -5.10
C LEU A 65 1.85 -22.61 -5.19
N ASP A 66 0.56 -22.91 -5.28
CA ASP A 66 0.04 -24.26 -5.55
C ASP A 66 0.16 -24.67 -7.03
N GLU A 67 -0.45 -25.80 -7.43
CA GLU A 67 -0.46 -26.28 -8.82
C GLU A 67 -1.18 -25.33 -9.79
N CYS A 68 -2.10 -24.51 -9.29
CA CYS A 68 -2.94 -23.59 -10.04
C CYS A 68 -2.45 -22.13 -10.00
N ASP A 69 -1.25 -21.87 -9.47
CA ASP A 69 -0.69 -20.52 -9.26
C ASP A 69 -1.43 -19.66 -8.23
N ASN A 70 -2.22 -20.25 -7.34
CA ASN A 70 -2.78 -19.52 -6.20
C ASN A 70 -1.68 -19.29 -5.15
N ILE A 71 -1.68 -18.10 -4.53
CA ILE A 71 -0.79 -17.77 -3.42
C ILE A 71 -1.28 -18.50 -2.17
N ILE A 72 -0.43 -19.37 -1.63
CA ILE A 72 -0.73 -20.17 -0.43
C ILE A 72 0.23 -19.90 0.73
N GLY A 73 1.22 -19.03 0.53
CA GLY A 73 2.20 -18.67 1.53
C GLY A 73 3.27 -17.74 0.98
N GLY A 74 4.29 -17.48 1.79
CA GLY A 74 5.42 -16.65 1.42
C GLY A 74 6.34 -16.42 2.60
N GLU A 75 7.57 -16.01 2.29
CA GLU A 75 8.63 -15.78 3.26
C GLU A 75 9.38 -14.51 2.88
N TRP A 76 9.72 -13.70 3.88
CA TRP A 76 10.56 -12.52 3.70
C TRP A 76 12.00 -12.92 3.39
N LEU A 77 12.68 -12.14 2.55
CA LEU A 77 14.07 -12.36 2.19
C LEU A 77 14.95 -11.18 2.59
N TYR A 78 16.25 -11.45 2.72
CA TYR A 78 17.29 -10.43 2.92
C TYR A 78 16.95 -9.49 4.10
N GLU A 79 17.14 -8.18 3.92
CA GLU A 79 16.82 -7.17 4.94
C GLU A 79 15.32 -7.07 5.21
N SER A 80 14.45 -7.45 4.27
CA SER A 80 13.00 -7.44 4.48
C SER A 80 12.56 -8.45 5.54
N ASN A 81 13.39 -9.44 5.89
CA ASN A 81 13.10 -10.35 7.00
C ASN A 81 13.06 -9.65 8.37
N ASN A 82 13.81 -8.57 8.54
CA ASN A 82 13.84 -7.80 9.78
C ASN A 82 13.16 -6.44 9.64
N ASN A 83 13.02 -5.95 8.40
CA ASN A 83 12.46 -4.64 8.08
C ASN A 83 11.30 -4.80 7.10
N HIS A 84 10.16 -5.23 7.63
CA HIS A 84 8.88 -5.29 6.94
C HIS A 84 7.81 -4.56 7.78
N PRO A 85 6.66 -4.17 7.21
CA PRO A 85 5.57 -3.61 8.00
C PRO A 85 5.08 -4.63 9.04
N ASP A 86 4.87 -4.18 10.27
CA ASP A 86 4.31 -5.04 11.33
C ASP A 86 2.82 -5.32 11.09
N PHE A 87 2.08 -4.30 10.62
CA PHE A 87 0.64 -4.37 10.43
C PHE A 87 0.16 -3.39 9.36
N LEU A 88 -0.98 -3.71 8.75
CA LEU A 88 -1.73 -2.82 7.87
C LEU A 88 -3.14 -2.66 8.45
N TRP A 89 -3.64 -1.43 8.47
CA TRP A 89 -5.00 -1.12 8.90
C TRP A 89 -5.66 -0.21 7.88
N VAL A 90 -6.96 -0.41 7.70
CA VAL A 90 -7.80 0.43 6.84
C VAL A 90 -8.95 0.93 7.68
N VAL A 91 -9.14 2.25 7.71
CA VAL A 91 -10.26 2.89 8.40
C VAL A 91 -11.55 2.56 7.66
N GLN A 92 -12.53 2.00 8.37
CA GLN A 92 -13.80 1.57 7.76
C GLN A 92 -14.79 2.70 7.50
N GLY A 93 -14.64 3.83 8.19
CA GLY A 93 -15.54 4.96 8.05
C GLY A 93 -15.11 6.18 8.85
N LYS A 94 -15.81 7.29 8.61
CA LYS A 94 -15.62 8.51 9.38
C LYS A 94 -16.14 8.35 10.81
N THR A 95 -15.58 9.14 11.71
CA THR A 95 -16.08 9.33 13.06
C THR A 95 -17.55 9.80 13.05
N PRO A 96 -18.41 9.41 14.01
CA PRO A 96 -19.78 9.92 14.11
C PRO A 96 -19.82 11.45 14.19
N SER A 97 -20.78 12.06 13.50
CA SER A 97 -20.84 13.51 13.27
C SER A 97 -21.02 14.36 14.52
N ASP A 98 -21.50 13.78 15.62
CA ASP A 98 -21.75 14.42 16.92
C ASP A 98 -20.62 14.17 17.93
N THR A 99 -19.52 13.55 17.50
CA THR A 99 -18.41 13.18 18.40
C THR A 99 -17.72 14.42 18.96
N VAL A 100 -17.61 14.47 20.29
CA VAL A 100 -16.74 15.40 21.02
C VAL A 100 -15.73 14.56 21.80
N SER A 101 -14.44 14.84 21.61
CA SER A 101 -13.39 14.12 22.33
C SER A 101 -13.39 14.47 23.83
N SER A 102 -12.73 13.66 24.65
CA SER A 102 -12.60 13.89 26.10
C SER A 102 -11.88 15.20 26.46
N VAL A 103 -11.13 15.78 25.52
CA VAL A 103 -10.46 17.08 25.68
C VAL A 103 -11.27 18.25 25.11
N GLY A 104 -12.52 18.01 24.68
CA GLY A 104 -13.43 19.03 24.18
C GLY A 104 -13.27 19.37 22.71
N LEU A 105 -12.56 18.55 21.91
CA LEU A 105 -12.45 18.78 20.46
C LEU A 105 -13.73 18.31 19.75
N SER A 106 -14.47 19.25 19.17
CA SER A 106 -15.71 19.00 18.44
C SER A 106 -15.43 18.56 16.99
N TYR A 107 -15.73 17.30 16.67
CA TYR A 107 -15.65 16.79 15.30
C TYR A 107 -16.52 17.57 14.30
N PRO A 108 -17.79 17.92 14.58
CA PRO A 108 -18.60 18.68 13.62
C PRO A 108 -18.05 20.08 13.33
N GLU A 109 -17.44 20.74 14.32
CA GLU A 109 -16.79 22.04 14.10
C GLU A 109 -15.54 21.90 13.21
N ALA A 110 -14.71 20.88 13.47
CA ALA A 110 -13.55 20.59 12.65
C ALA A 110 -13.93 20.27 11.20
N VAL A 111 -15.00 19.50 10.98
CA VAL A 111 -15.53 19.18 9.65
C VAL A 111 -16.02 20.45 8.95
N MET A 112 -16.77 21.31 9.63
CA MET A 112 -17.26 22.58 9.07
C MET A 112 -16.11 23.49 8.61
N LEU A 113 -15.03 23.58 9.40
CA LEU A 113 -13.84 24.35 9.02
C LEU A 113 -13.09 23.72 7.84
N LEU A 114 -12.99 22.38 7.81
CA LEU A 114 -12.37 21.65 6.70
C LEU A 114 -13.13 21.89 5.39
N GLU A 115 -14.45 21.83 5.41
CA GLU A 115 -15.31 22.08 4.25
C GLU A 115 -15.09 23.50 3.70
N LYS A 116 -15.14 24.52 4.56
CA LYS A 116 -14.83 25.91 4.19
C LYS A 116 -13.42 26.08 3.62
N SER A 117 -12.43 25.37 4.17
CA SER A 117 -11.06 25.43 3.68
C SER A 117 -10.90 24.86 2.27
N VAL A 118 -11.66 23.81 1.94
CA VAL A 118 -11.63 23.17 0.62
C VAL A 118 -12.41 24.00 -0.40
N GLU A 119 -13.50 24.65 0.00
CA GLU A 119 -14.32 25.52 -0.88
C GLU A 119 -13.54 26.68 -1.50
N CYS A 120 -12.53 27.24 -0.81
CA CYS A 120 -11.71 28.32 -1.36
C CYS A 120 -10.74 27.88 -2.48
N CYS A 121 -10.53 26.57 -2.68
CA CYS A 121 -9.77 26.04 -3.82
C CYS A 121 -10.69 25.89 -5.04
N GLY A 122 -10.97 27.00 -5.73
CA GLY A 122 -11.67 27.01 -7.01
C GLY A 122 -10.86 26.42 -8.17
N SER A 123 -10.43 25.16 -8.09
CA SER A 123 -9.86 24.42 -9.22
C SER A 123 -10.86 23.37 -9.71
N THR A 124 -11.44 23.61 -10.88
CA THR A 124 -12.09 22.58 -11.69
C THR A 124 -11.10 21.46 -11.97
N LEU A 125 -11.14 20.40 -11.17
CA LEU A 125 -10.54 19.11 -11.51
C LEU A 125 -11.45 18.44 -12.54
N ALA A 126 -11.30 18.81 -13.81
CA ALA A 126 -11.78 17.99 -14.91
C ALA A 126 -10.88 16.76 -15.00
N VAL A 127 -11.22 15.71 -14.25
CA VAL A 127 -10.69 14.38 -14.53
C VAL A 127 -11.56 13.79 -15.64
N GLU A 128 -11.06 13.78 -16.88
CA GLU A 128 -11.64 12.95 -17.94
C GLU A 128 -11.39 11.49 -17.59
N PHE A 129 -12.36 10.88 -16.91
CA PHE A 129 -12.43 9.43 -16.78
C PHE A 129 -12.92 8.87 -18.10
N ASN A 130 -12.09 8.08 -18.79
CA ASN A 130 -12.53 7.24 -19.89
C ASN A 130 -13.55 6.23 -19.32
N THR A 131 -14.83 6.51 -19.55
CA THR A 131 -15.98 5.82 -18.97
C THR A 131 -16.07 4.40 -19.49
N ASN A 132 -15.48 3.45 -18.76
CA ASN A 132 -15.84 2.04 -18.91
C ASN A 132 -15.87 1.22 -17.62
N LYS A 133 -15.83 1.85 -16.44
CA LYS A 133 -16.27 1.19 -15.20
C LYS A 133 -16.57 2.21 -14.11
N THR A 134 -17.83 2.24 -13.69
CA THR A 134 -18.36 3.10 -12.64
C THR A 134 -17.89 2.59 -11.27
N THR A 135 -17.06 3.37 -10.57
CA THR A 135 -16.88 3.23 -9.13
C THR A 135 -16.83 4.63 -8.50
N LEU A 136 -17.75 4.89 -7.59
CA LEU A 136 -17.80 6.10 -6.76
C LEU A 136 -16.55 6.18 -5.88
N MET A 137 -15.71 7.20 -6.10
CA MET A 137 -14.54 7.50 -5.28
C MET A 137 -14.95 8.45 -4.15
N SER A 138 -15.21 7.90 -2.97
CA SER A 138 -14.97 8.61 -1.72
C SER A 138 -13.45 8.66 -1.51
N SER A 139 -12.90 9.87 -1.42
CA SER A 139 -11.46 10.18 -1.39
C SER A 139 -10.68 9.40 -0.32
N ILE A 140 -10.21 8.22 -0.69
CA ILE A 140 -8.99 7.61 -0.19
C ILE A 140 -8.11 7.49 -1.43
N VAL A 141 -7.04 8.28 -1.49
CA VAL A 141 -5.97 8.02 -2.45
C VAL A 141 -5.20 6.83 -1.91
N VAL A 142 -5.70 5.61 -2.19
CA VAL A 142 -4.83 4.44 -2.22
C VAL A 142 -4.06 4.59 -3.52
N LEU A 143 -2.80 5.01 -3.43
CA LEU A 143 -1.91 4.92 -4.59
C LEU A 143 -1.88 3.45 -5.02
N PRO A 144 -2.18 3.12 -6.28
CA PRO A 144 -2.16 1.74 -6.73
C PRO A 144 -0.76 1.16 -6.46
N MET A 145 -0.70 -0.01 -5.80
CA MET A 145 0.53 -0.80 -5.78
C MET A 145 0.86 -1.19 -7.22
N GLU A 146 1.82 -0.50 -7.83
CA GLU A 146 2.40 -0.96 -9.08
C GLU A 146 3.23 -2.23 -8.81
N THR A 147 2.61 -3.38 -9.06
CA THR A 147 3.33 -4.64 -9.09
C THR A 147 4.08 -4.70 -10.43
N VAL A 148 5.32 -4.22 -10.45
CA VAL A 148 6.20 -4.43 -11.61
C VAL A 148 6.70 -5.88 -11.57
N ILE A 149 5.95 -6.78 -12.20
CA ILE A 149 6.42 -8.14 -12.47
C ILE A 149 7.47 -8.04 -13.59
N GLN A 150 8.74 -7.87 -13.23
CA GLN A 150 9.82 -8.08 -14.19
C GLN A 150 9.98 -9.59 -14.43
N THR A 151 9.26 -10.12 -15.42
CA THR A 151 9.66 -11.39 -16.04
C THR A 151 10.91 -11.13 -16.87
N LYS A 152 12.09 -11.47 -16.35
CA LYS A 152 13.27 -11.68 -17.20
C LYS A 152 12.94 -12.83 -18.15
N GLN A 153 12.60 -12.49 -19.39
CA GLN A 153 12.65 -13.44 -20.50
C GLN A 153 14.13 -13.72 -20.78
N LYS A 154 14.44 -15.01 -20.91
CA LYS A 154 15.75 -15.54 -21.26
C LYS A 154 15.96 -15.47 -22.77
#